data_AF-A0A7C5RC90-F1
#
_entry.id   AF-A0A7C5RC90-F1
#
_cell.length_a   1.000
_cell.length_b   1.000
_cell.length_c   1.000
_cell.angle_alpha   90.00
_cell.angle_beta   90.00
_cell.angle_gamma   90.00
#
_symmetry.space_group_name_H-M   'P 1'
#
loop_
_entity.id
_entity.type
_entity.pdbx_description
1 polymer ?
#
loop_
_entity_poly.entity_id
_entity_poly.type
_entity_poly.pdbx_seq_one_letter_code
_entity_poly.pdbx_strand_id
1 'polypeptide(L)'
;MVCGAWPYINAVPHLGTLIGCELSADVFARYMRSKGDKVLFVSGSDEHGTPLELQAIKEGVRPEELTDRMHAIVKELFNRFDISFDNYTRTHSRTHIEFVQRFFLELYRKGYVFRRTIEQLYCERDRIFLPDRFVVGVCPYCGYERARG
;
A
#
# COMPACT_ATOMS: atom_id res chain seq x y z
N MET A 1 -15.41 8.13 -13.62
CA MET A 1 -14.12 7.94 -12.92
C MET A 1 -13.93 6.44 -12.74
N VAL A 2 -12.81 5.91 -13.20
CA VAL A 2 -12.40 4.51 -13.07
C VAL A 2 -11.18 4.50 -12.15
N CYS A 3 -11.18 3.64 -11.14
CA CYS A 3 -10.09 3.55 -10.17
C CYS A 3 -9.47 2.16 -10.20
N GLY A 4 -8.16 2.10 -10.43
CA GLY A 4 -7.36 0.90 -10.18
C GLY A 4 -7.06 0.78 -8.69
N ALA A 5 -6.94 -0.45 -8.19
CA ALA A 5 -6.41 -0.68 -6.86
C ALA A 5 -4.91 -0.35 -6.85
N TRP A 6 -4.46 0.42 -5.86
CA TRP A 6 -3.08 0.87 -5.82
C TRP A 6 -2.15 -0.32 -5.51
N PRO A 7 -1.25 -0.73 -6.43
CA PRO A 7 -0.29 -1.78 -6.13
C PRO A 7 0.61 -1.39 -4.96
N TYR A 8 0.73 -2.31 -4.01
CA TYR A 8 1.69 -2.18 -2.93
C TYR A 8 3.12 -2.37 -3.47
N ILE A 9 3.95 -1.35 -3.35
CA ILE A 9 5.25 -1.30 -4.05
C ILE A 9 6.40 -1.93 -3.26
N ASN A 10 6.13 -2.92 -2.41
CA ASN A 10 7.19 -3.73 -1.80
C ASN A 10 7.75 -4.80 -2.76
N ALA A 11 7.08 -5.04 -3.88
CA ALA A 11 7.48 -6.00 -4.91
C ALA A 11 6.95 -5.60 -6.29
N VAL A 12 7.52 -6.17 -7.34
CA VAL A 12 7.04 -5.97 -8.72
C VAL A 12 5.74 -6.76 -8.91
N PRO A 13 4.65 -6.16 -9.45
CA PRO A 13 3.40 -6.85 -9.72
C PRO A 13 3.60 -8.06 -10.65
N HIS A 14 3.02 -9.20 -10.28
CA HIS A 14 2.93 -10.36 -11.17
C HIS A 14 1.67 -10.31 -12.03
N LEU A 15 1.55 -11.21 -13.01
CA LEU A 15 0.42 -11.23 -13.95
C LEU A 15 -0.95 -11.31 -13.26
N GLY A 16 -1.06 -12.04 -12.15
CA GLY A 16 -2.29 -12.07 -11.33
C GLY A 16 -2.73 -10.70 -10.80
N THR A 17 -1.81 -9.88 -10.31
CA THR A 17 -2.08 -8.51 -9.84
C THR A 17 -2.48 -7.63 -11.02
N LEU A 18 -1.79 -7.77 -12.15
CA LEU A 18 -2.07 -7.00 -13.36
C LEU A 18 -3.48 -7.27 -13.90
N ILE A 19 -3.85 -8.54 -14.11
CA ILE A 19 -5.17 -8.88 -14.65
C ILE A 19 -6.29 -8.52 -13.68
N GLY A 20 -6.09 -8.74 -12.38
CA GLY A 20 -7.12 -8.55 -11.36
C GLY A 20 -7.46 -7.09 -11.07
N CYS A 21 -6.59 -6.15 -11.45
CA CYS A 21 -6.75 -4.73 -11.14
C CYS A 21 -6.58 -3.87 -12.39
N GLU A 22 -5.33 -3.60 -12.77
CA GLU A 22 -5.02 -2.51 -13.69
C GLU A 22 -5.40 -2.80 -15.14
N LEU A 23 -5.18 -4.03 -15.62
CA LEU A 23 -5.54 -4.39 -16.99
C LEU A 23 -7.07 -4.47 -17.17
N SER A 24 -7.79 -5.01 -16.19
CA SER A 24 -9.26 -5.04 -16.24
C SER A 24 -9.86 -3.62 -16.19
N ALA A 25 -9.32 -2.75 -15.34
CA ALA A 25 -9.73 -1.35 -15.27
C ALA A 25 -9.41 -0.58 -16.57
N ASP A 26 -8.26 -0.85 -17.19
CA ASP A 26 -7.83 -0.24 -18.45
C ASP A 26 -8.78 -0.59 -19.61
N VAL A 27 -9.12 -1.87 -19.77
CA VAL A 27 -10.07 -2.33 -20.80
C VAL A 27 -11.41 -1.62 -20.64
N PHE A 28 -11.91 -1.51 -19.41
CA PHE A 28 -13.16 -0.79 -19.13
C PHE A 28 -13.04 0.71 -19.42
N ALA A 29 -11.95 1.36 -19.00
CA ALA A 29 -11.73 2.77 -19.26
C ALA A 29 -11.69 3.08 -20.76
N ARG A 30 -10.97 2.26 -21.55
CA ARG A 30 -10.90 2.39 -23.01
C ARG A 30 -12.25 2.17 -23.68
N TYR A 31 -13.02 1.18 -23.22
CA TYR A 31 -14.39 0.96 -23.72
C TYR A 31 -15.29 2.17 -23.47
N MET A 32 -15.29 2.72 -22.26
CA MET A 32 -16.10 3.90 -21.94
C MET A 32 -15.67 5.13 -22.76
N ARG A 33 -14.35 5.34 -22.94
CA ARG A 33 -13.84 6.40 -23.83
C ARG A 33 -14.29 6.21 -25.28
N SER A 34 -14.29 4.98 -25.82
CA SER A 34 -14.72 4.71 -27.19
C SER A 34 -16.24 4.90 -27.40
N LYS A 35 -17.02 4.76 -26.32
CA LYS A 35 -18.45 5.12 -26.29
C LYS A 35 -18.71 6.63 -26.30
N GLY A 36 -17.67 7.45 -26.15
CA GLY A 36 -17.76 8.92 -26.10
C GLY A 36 -17.83 9.49 -24.69
N ASP A 37 -17.70 8.66 -23.65
CA ASP A 37 -17.72 9.15 -22.26
C ASP A 37 -16.40 9.85 -21.89
N LYS A 38 -16.52 10.87 -21.03
CA LYS A 38 -15.36 11.52 -20.40
C LYS A 38 -14.89 10.68 -19.23
N VAL A 39 -13.80 9.94 -19.42
CA VAL A 39 -13.25 9.03 -18.41
C VAL A 39 -11.96 9.60 -17.84
N LEU A 40 -11.87 9.56 -16.50
CA LEU A 40 -10.62 9.66 -15.76
C LEU A 40 -10.31 8.29 -15.17
N PHE A 41 -9.23 7.66 -15.61
CA PHE A 41 -8.68 6.43 -15.09
C PHE A 41 -7.47 6.73 -14.21
N VAL A 42 -7.59 6.43 -12.91
CA VAL A 42 -6.59 6.80 -11.91
C VAL A 42 -6.17 5.60 -11.06
N SER A 43 -4.89 5.56 -10.70
CA SER A 43 -4.32 4.62 -9.73
C SER A 43 -3.05 5.24 -9.10
N GLY A 44 -2.23 4.44 -8.43
CA GLY A 44 -0.97 4.89 -7.88
C GLY A 44 -0.23 3.81 -7.09
N SER A 45 0.93 4.16 -6.59
CA SER A 45 1.73 3.29 -5.73
C SER A 45 1.34 3.45 -4.26
N ASP A 46 1.01 2.33 -3.61
CA ASP A 46 0.86 2.27 -2.15
C ASP A 46 2.22 2.00 -1.48
N GLU A 47 2.67 2.95 -0.68
CA GLU A 47 4.07 3.12 -0.26
C GLU A 47 4.23 3.01 1.25
N HIS A 48 3.13 2.92 1.99
CA HIS A 48 3.16 2.92 3.46
C HIS A 48 2.90 1.52 3.99
N GLY A 49 3.55 1.20 5.10
CA GLY A 49 3.27 -0.03 5.84
C GLY A 49 4.54 -0.74 6.26
N THR A 50 4.38 -1.51 7.33
CA THR A 50 5.50 -2.22 7.95
C THR A 50 6.23 -3.17 6.99
N PRO A 51 5.62 -3.89 6.00
CA PRO A 51 6.42 -4.73 5.11
C PRO A 51 7.48 -3.95 4.32
N LEU A 52 7.20 -2.68 3.96
CA LEU A 52 8.12 -1.85 3.20
C LEU A 52 9.27 -1.35 4.08
N GLU A 53 8.96 -0.90 5.29
CA GLU A 53 9.98 -0.51 6.28
C GLU A 53 10.97 -1.64 6.54
N LEU A 54 10.48 -2.88 6.63
CA LEU A 54 11.35 -4.04 6.84
C LEU A 54 12.21 -4.38 5.64
N GLN A 55 11.66 -4.20 4.45
CA GLN A 55 12.45 -4.40 3.24
C GLN A 55 13.56 -3.35 3.16
N ALA A 56 13.26 -2.10 3.49
CA ALA A 56 14.25 -1.03 3.56
C ALA A 56 15.34 -1.33 4.61
N ILE A 57 14.96 -1.79 5.80
CA ILE A 57 15.91 -2.21 6.86
C ILE A 57 16.79 -3.37 6.37
N LYS A 58 16.21 -4.39 5.71
CA LYS A 58 16.96 -5.53 5.16
C LYS A 58 17.96 -5.12 4.08
N GLU A 59 17.58 -4.14 3.25
CA GLU A 59 18.44 -3.60 2.19
C GLU A 59 19.43 -2.54 2.69
N GLY A 60 19.30 -2.06 3.93
CA GLY A 60 20.14 -1.01 4.49
C GLY A 60 19.90 0.37 3.85
N VAL A 61 18.72 0.59 3.26
CA VAL A 61 18.34 1.84 2.60
C VAL A 61 17.22 2.54 3.36
N ARG A 62 16.98 3.81 3.01
CA ARG A 62 15.82 4.53 3.53
C ARG A 62 14.51 4.02 2.89
N PRO A 63 13.38 3.98 3.63
CA PRO A 63 12.08 3.63 3.06
C PRO A 63 11.73 4.46 1.81
N GLU A 64 12.03 5.76 1.83
CA GLU A 64 11.75 6.64 0.69
C GLU A 64 12.54 6.24 -0.55
N GLU A 65 13.83 5.90 -0.38
CA GLU A 65 14.69 5.44 -1.49
C GLU A 65 14.16 4.13 -2.11
N LEU A 66 13.72 3.19 -1.27
CA LEU A 66 13.09 1.96 -1.72
C LEU A 66 11.80 2.25 -2.50
N THR A 67 10.93 3.12 -1.97
CA THR A 67 9.67 3.48 -2.62
C THR A 67 9.88 4.20 -3.95
N ASP A 68 10.85 5.11 -4.03
CA ASP A 68 11.18 5.85 -5.24
C ASP A 68 11.63 4.91 -6.36
N ARG A 69 12.54 3.99 -6.03
CA ARG A 69 13.03 2.98 -6.97
C ARG A 69 11.91 2.06 -7.44
N MET A 70 11.09 1.54 -6.51
CA MET A 70 10.01 0.61 -6.84
C MET A 70 8.87 1.28 -7.62
N HIS A 71 8.50 2.51 -7.27
CA HIS A 71 7.52 3.29 -8.03
C HIS A 71 7.97 3.48 -9.48
N ALA A 72 9.25 3.83 -9.71
CA ALA A 72 9.78 4.00 -11.06
C ALA A 72 9.70 2.70 -11.88
N ILE A 73 10.08 1.56 -11.30
CA ILE A 73 10.01 0.24 -11.94
C ILE A 73 8.57 -0.11 -12.31
N VAL A 74 7.64 0.04 -11.37
CA VAL A 74 6.22 -0.32 -11.56
C VAL A 74 5.55 0.61 -12.57
N LYS A 75 5.83 1.90 -12.53
CA LYS A 75 5.34 2.87 -13.52
C LYS A 75 5.82 2.51 -14.93
N GLU A 76 7.11 2.19 -15.07
CA GLU A 76 7.66 1.79 -16.36
C GLU A 76 7.06 0.47 -16.86
N LEU A 77 6.81 -0.49 -15.97
CA LEU A 77 6.10 -1.71 -16.30
C LEU A 77 4.72 -1.42 -16.89
N PHE A 78 3.93 -0.55 -16.23
CA PHE A 78 2.60 -0.18 -16.74
C PHE A 78 2.63 0.59 -18.05
N ASN A 79 3.64 1.43 -18.26
CA ASN A 79 3.87 2.06 -19.57
C ASN A 79 4.09 1.00 -20.66
N ARG A 80 4.92 -0.02 -20.38
CA ARG A 80 5.20 -1.11 -21.33
C ARG A 80 3.99 -2.00 -21.62
N PHE A 81 3.05 -2.11 -20.68
CA PHE A 81 1.76 -2.77 -20.88
C PHE A 81 0.72 -1.87 -21.57
N ASP A 82 1.07 -0.64 -21.92
CA ASP A 82 0.16 0.37 -22.48
C ASP A 82 -1.07 0.61 -21.59
N ILE A 83 -0.90 0.69 -20.27
CA ILE A 83 -2.00 1.01 -19.37
C ILE A 83 -2.30 2.51 -19.46
N SER A 84 -3.55 2.86 -19.80
CA SER A 84 -3.98 4.21 -20.16
C SER A 84 -4.42 5.08 -18.97
N PHE A 85 -3.58 5.14 -17.93
CA PHE A 85 -3.82 6.02 -16.79
C PHE A 85 -3.85 7.49 -17.23
N ASP A 86 -4.86 8.23 -16.78
CA ASP A 86 -4.86 9.70 -16.86
C ASP A 86 -4.04 10.31 -15.71
N ASN A 87 -3.97 9.62 -14.57
CA ASN A 87 -3.15 10.02 -13.45
C ASN A 87 -2.70 8.80 -12.62
N TYR A 88 -1.38 8.59 -12.54
CA TYR A 88 -0.76 7.56 -11.73
C TYR A 88 0.11 8.21 -10.66
N THR A 89 -0.33 8.12 -9.40
CA THR A 89 0.25 8.90 -8.28
C THR A 89 0.90 8.04 -7.20
N ARG A 90 1.17 8.62 -6.04
CA ARG A 90 1.91 8.04 -4.92
C ARG A 90 1.26 8.40 -3.59
N THR A 91 1.26 7.49 -2.62
CA THR A 91 0.61 7.73 -1.32
C THR A 91 1.50 8.59 -0.43
N HIS A 92 2.83 8.55 -0.64
CA HIS A 92 3.77 9.49 -0.04
C HIS A 92 3.85 10.82 -0.81
N SER A 93 2.71 11.33 -1.30
CA SER A 93 2.62 12.65 -1.94
C SER A 93 2.06 13.69 -0.98
N ARG A 94 2.49 14.95 -1.13
CA ARG A 94 1.99 16.07 -0.33
C ARG A 94 0.46 16.17 -0.35
N THR A 95 -0.15 16.05 -1.53
CA THR A 95 -1.61 16.08 -1.71
C THR A 95 -2.31 15.00 -0.89
N HIS A 96 -1.77 13.77 -0.90
CA HIS A 96 -2.35 12.66 -0.16
C HIS A 96 -2.20 12.86 1.37
N ILE A 97 -1.00 13.26 1.82
CA ILE A 97 -0.71 13.53 3.23
C ILE A 97 -1.65 14.61 3.79
N GLU A 98 -1.77 15.74 3.09
CA GLU A 98 -2.66 16.84 3.50
C GLU A 98 -4.14 16.39 3.53
N PHE A 99 -4.58 15.61 2.53
CA PHE A 99 -5.93 15.09 2.48
C PHE A 99 -6.23 14.16 3.67
N VAL A 100 -5.37 13.16 3.92
CA VAL A 100 -5.57 12.17 4.99
C VAL A 100 -5.54 12.82 6.37
N GLN A 101 -4.58 13.72 6.62
CA GLN A 101 -4.52 14.45 7.89
C GLN A 101 -5.78 15.28 8.14
N ARG A 102 -6.25 16.02 7.11
CA ARG A 102 -7.47 16.81 7.21
C ARG A 102 -8.69 15.93 7.45
N PHE A 103 -8.82 14.83 6.69
CA PHE A 103 -9.94 13.89 6.81
C PHE A 103 -9.98 13.24 8.19
N PHE A 104 -8.84 12.76 8.69
CA PHE A 104 -8.71 12.21 10.04
C PHE A 104 -9.13 13.22 11.11
N LEU A 105 -8.63 14.46 11.04
CA LEU A 105 -8.95 15.50 12.02
C LEU A 105 -10.44 15.86 12.02
N GLU A 106 -11.10 15.81 10.87
CA GLU A 106 -12.53 16.02 10.78
C GLU A 106 -13.31 14.92 11.51
N LEU A 107 -12.96 13.65 11.27
CA LEU A 107 -13.58 12.51 11.95
C LEU A 107 -13.33 12.54 13.46
N TYR A 108 -12.12 12.92 13.86
CA TYR A 108 -11.76 13.10 15.27
C TYR A 108 -12.60 14.19 15.94
N ARG A 109 -12.74 15.37 15.30
CA ARG A 109 -13.55 16.47 15.83
C ARG A 109 -15.05 16.14 15.90
N LYS A 110 -15.55 15.29 15.02
CA LYS A 110 -16.94 14.80 15.04
C LYS A 110 -17.18 13.68 16.06
N GLY A 111 -16.15 13.24 16.79
CA GLY A 111 -16.26 12.18 17.79
C GLY A 111 -16.34 10.75 17.22
N TYR A 112 -16.05 10.57 15.93
CA TYR A 112 -16.01 9.23 15.32
C TYR A 112 -14.70 8.48 15.58
N VAL A 113 -13.64 9.18 15.99
CA VAL A 113 -12.36 8.60 16.38
C VAL A 113 -12.17 8.81 17.88
N PHE A 114 -11.92 7.73 18.60
CA PHE A 114 -11.69 7.74 20.05
C PHE A 114 -10.34 7.11 20.38
N ARG A 115 -9.80 7.48 21.54
CA ARG A 115 -8.55 6.93 22.04
C ARG A 115 -8.83 5.74 22.94
N ARG A 116 -8.02 4.70 22.81
CA ARG A 116 -8.05 3.51 23.66
C ARG A 116 -6.62 3.07 23.92
N THR A 117 -6.33 2.67 25.16
CA THR A 117 -5.09 1.99 25.50
C THR A 117 -5.26 0.51 25.21
N ILE A 118 -4.27 -0.07 24.53
CA ILE A 118 -4.19 -1.50 24.23
C ILE A 118 -2.85 -2.04 24.70
N GLU A 119 -2.83 -3.32 25.07
CA GLU A 119 -1.59 -4.04 25.34
C GLU A 119 -1.01 -4.55 24.02
N GLN A 120 0.28 -4.29 23.80
CA GLN A 120 1.00 -4.74 22.62
C GLN A 120 2.37 -5.25 23.05
N LEU A 121 2.86 -6.27 22.36
CA LEU A 121 4.20 -6.79 22.58
C LEU A 121 5.24 -5.77 22.11
N TYR A 122 6.29 -5.58 22.89
CA TYR A 122 7.36 -4.62 22.64
C TYR A 122 8.73 -5.30 22.82
N CYS A 123 9.64 -5.08 21.87
CA CYS A 123 11.01 -5.56 21.98
C CYS A 123 11.88 -4.46 22.60
N GLU A 124 12.36 -4.65 23.83
CA GLU A 124 13.23 -3.66 24.49
C GLU A 124 14.58 -3.48 23.81
N ARG A 125 15.07 -4.53 23.14
CA ARG A 125 16.36 -4.50 22.41
C ARG A 125 16.26 -3.64 21.14
N ASP A 126 15.27 -3.90 20.31
CA ASP A 126 15.09 -3.24 19.02
C ASP A 126 14.26 -1.95 19.13
N ARG A 127 13.67 -1.71 20.31
CA ARG A 127 12.88 -0.53 20.68
C ARG A 127 11.66 -0.30 19.78
N ILE A 128 11.02 -1.37 19.33
CA ILE A 128 9.82 -1.34 18.47
C ILE A 128 8.68 -2.17 19.07
N PHE A 129 7.45 -1.78 18.80
CA PHE A 129 6.29 -2.65 18.97
C PHE A 129 6.34 -3.78 17.95
N LEU A 130 5.91 -4.97 18.35
CA LEU A 130 5.94 -6.18 17.55
C LEU A 130 4.54 -6.45 16.97
N PRO A 131 4.33 -6.20 15.67
CA PRO A 131 3.23 -6.80 14.94
C PRO A 131 3.24 -8.33 15.08
N ASP A 132 2.05 -8.94 15.07
CA ASP A 132 1.81 -10.39 15.20
C ASP A 132 2.82 -11.27 14.44
N ARG A 133 3.11 -10.90 13.19
CA ARG A 133 4.10 -11.57 12.32
C ARG A 133 5.55 -11.62 12.83
N PHE A 134 5.92 -10.84 13.83
CA PHE A 134 7.23 -10.85 14.49
C PHE A 134 7.26 -11.65 15.78
N VAL A 135 6.10 -12.00 16.30
CA VAL A 135 5.99 -12.77 17.53
C VAL A 135 6.18 -14.22 17.13
N VAL A 136 7.16 -14.88 17.74
CA VAL A 136 7.38 -16.32 17.60
C VAL A 136 7.33 -16.93 18.99
N GLY A 137 6.61 -18.03 19.13
CA GLY A 137 6.46 -18.71 20.41
C GLY A 137 5.83 -20.09 20.29
N VAL A 138 5.46 -20.64 21.43
CA VAL A 138 4.82 -21.96 21.52
C VAL A 138 3.30 -21.79 21.44
N CYS A 139 2.64 -22.55 20.56
CA CYS A 139 1.18 -22.53 20.44
C CYS A 139 0.55 -22.96 21.78
N PRO A 140 -0.32 -22.15 22.40
CA PRO A 140 -0.93 -22.49 23.69
C PRO A 140 -1.95 -23.63 23.60
N TYR A 141 -2.38 -24.01 22.38
CA TYR A 141 -3.40 -25.06 22.17
C TYR A 141 -2.80 -26.43 21.85
N CYS A 142 -1.71 -26.49 21.07
CA CYS A 142 -1.15 -27.75 20.58
C CYS A 142 0.35 -27.94 20.86
N GLY A 143 1.02 -26.96 21.49
CA GLY A 143 2.44 -27.07 21.82
C GLY A 143 3.40 -26.89 20.64
N TYR A 144 2.93 -26.46 19.46
CA TYR A 144 3.82 -26.20 18.33
C TYR A 144 4.83 -25.08 18.65
N GLU A 145 6.13 -25.39 18.63
CA GLU A 145 7.20 -24.52 19.17
C GLU A 145 7.51 -23.26 18.35
N ARG A 146 7.01 -23.16 17.12
CA ARG A 146 7.28 -22.03 16.21
C ARG A 146 5.99 -21.38 15.71
N ALA A 147 4.99 -21.31 16.57
CA ALA A 147 3.78 -20.55 16.30
C ALA A 147 4.15 -19.08 16.08
N ARG A 148 3.42 -18.41 15.19
CA ARG A 148 3.51 -16.96 15.01
C ARG A 148 2.30 -16.31 15.68
N GLY A 149 2.50 -15.10 16.20
CA GLY A 149 1.43 -14.26 16.74
C GLY A 149 0.33 -14.04 15.74
#